data_AF-A0A1Q3BH33-F1
#
_entry.id   AF-A0A1Q3BH33-F1
#
_cell.length_a   1.000
_cell.length_b   1.000
_cell.length_c   1.000
_cell.angle_alpha   90.00
_cell.angle_beta   90.00
_cell.angle_gamma   90.00
#
_symmetry.space_group_name_H-M   'P 1'
#
loop_
_entity.id
_entity.type
_entity.pdbx_description
1 polymer ?
#
loop_
_entity_poly.entity_id
_entity_poly.type
_entity_poly.pdbx_seq_one_letter_code
_entity_poly.pdbx_strand_id
1 'polypeptide(L)'
;EDSSKSDKDEKEVICYKCNKPDHIRPDCPKLKKKKDKKKAMIATWSDNDDSSSVEDENEEIAKIAFMAMEDENEVCSSSLSYNDLQNEYNELIDVLHDPNREHELLKK
;
A
#
# COMPACT_ATOMS: atom_id res chain seq x y z
N GLU A 1 -33.12 -28.54 -9.25
CA GLU A 1 -32.70 -28.63 -7.84
C GLU A 1 -31.26 -29.10 -7.87
N ASP A 2 -30.31 -28.23 -8.20
CA ASP A 2 -29.71 -27.19 -7.35
C ASP A 2 -28.97 -27.81 -6.15
N SER A 3 -27.63 -27.87 -6.24
CA SER A 3 -26.78 -27.61 -5.07
C SER A 3 -25.38 -27.21 -5.52
N SER A 4 -25.25 -25.91 -5.67
CA SER A 4 -24.06 -25.07 -5.76
C SER A 4 -22.94 -25.30 -4.72
N LYS A 5 -21.75 -24.74 -5.05
CA LYS A 5 -20.65 -24.22 -4.18
C LYS A 5 -19.59 -25.25 -3.73
N SER A 6 -18.29 -24.96 -3.76
CA SER A 6 -17.51 -23.76 -4.09
C SER A 6 -16.03 -24.12 -4.05
N ASP A 7 -15.26 -23.70 -5.06
CA ASP A 7 -13.80 -23.69 -5.05
C ASP A 7 -13.29 -22.90 -3.85
N LYS A 8 -12.65 -23.60 -2.91
CA LYS A 8 -11.86 -22.97 -1.86
C LYS A 8 -10.42 -23.34 -2.14
N ASP A 9 -9.73 -22.46 -2.86
CA ASP A 9 -8.26 -22.44 -2.86
C ASP A 9 -7.79 -22.28 -1.41
N GLU A 10 -7.51 -23.40 -0.76
CA GLU A 10 -6.77 -23.46 0.49
C GLU A 10 -5.36 -22.94 0.18
N LYS A 11 -5.20 -21.61 0.20
CA LYS A 11 -3.92 -20.95 -0.07
C LYS A 11 -2.91 -21.45 0.96
N GLU A 12 -2.07 -22.39 0.53
CA GLU A 12 -0.98 -22.92 1.35
C GLU A 12 -0.17 -21.74 1.92
N VAL A 13 0.02 -21.75 3.24
CA VAL A 13 0.74 -20.69 3.93
C VAL A 13 2.22 -20.83 3.58
N ILE A 14 2.68 -20.01 2.63
CA ILE A 14 4.06 -20.01 2.12
C ILE A 14 4.83 -18.79 2.65
N CYS A 15 6.03 -19.03 3.15
CA CYS A 15 6.92 -17.97 3.60
C CYS A 15 7.59 -17.26 2.42
N TYR A 16 7.25 -15.99 2.16
CA TYR A 16 7.88 -15.18 1.12
C TYR A 16 9.42 -15.01 1.23
N LYS A 17 10.01 -15.27 2.40
CA LYS A 17 11.47 -15.12 2.60
C LYS A 17 12.26 -16.39 2.27
N CYS A 18 11.64 -17.56 2.40
CA CYS A 18 12.33 -18.83 2.20
C CYS A 18 11.61 -19.80 1.25
N ASN A 19 10.46 -19.38 0.71
CA ASN A 19 9.60 -20.13 -0.20
C ASN A 19 9.25 -21.54 0.30
N LYS A 20 9.18 -21.71 1.62
CA LYS A 20 8.72 -22.96 2.23
C LYS A 20 7.26 -22.81 2.65
N PRO A 21 6.40 -23.79 2.34
CA PRO A 21 5.13 -23.92 3.04
C PRO A 21 5.43 -24.24 4.51
N ASP A 22 4.57 -23.80 5.44
CA ASP A 22 4.51 -24.12 6.89
C ASP A 22 4.39 -22.86 7.76
N HIS A 23 4.93 -21.72 7.32
CA HIS A 23 4.95 -20.50 8.12
C HIS A 23 4.88 -19.23 7.28
N ILE A 24 4.37 -18.15 7.87
CA ILE A 24 4.43 -16.81 7.31
C ILE A 24 5.77 -16.14 7.62
N ARG A 25 6.11 -15.05 6.90
CA ARG A 25 7.35 -14.29 7.05
C ARG A 25 7.77 -13.99 8.52
N PRO A 26 6.91 -13.55 9.45
CA PRO A 26 7.33 -13.23 10.83
C PRO A 26 7.82 -14.45 11.62
N ASP A 27 7.28 -15.63 11.33
CA ASP A 27 7.68 -16.88 12.00
C ASP A 27 8.90 -17.54 11.34
N CYS A 28 9.43 -16.94 10.28
CA CYS A 28 10.56 -17.51 9.56
C CYS A 28 11.76 -17.65 10.51
N PRO A 29 12.29 -18.87 10.71
CA PRO A 29 13.44 -19.08 11.58
C PRO A 29 14.69 -18.32 11.11
N LYS A 30 14.74 -17.96 9.81
CA LYS A 30 15.78 -17.08 9.26
C LYS A 30 15.70 -15.62 9.75
N LEU A 31 14.56 -15.19 10.31
CA LEU A 31 14.32 -13.82 10.76
C LEU A 31 14.78 -13.58 12.22
N LYS A 32 14.79 -14.62 13.07
CA LYS A 32 14.99 -14.51 14.53
C LYS A 32 16.41 -14.14 15.02
N LYS A 33 17.32 -13.67 14.16
CA LYS A 33 18.74 -13.45 14.51
C LYS A 33 19.11 -12.07 15.08
N LYS A 34 18.15 -11.20 15.43
CA LYS A 34 18.48 -9.91 16.06
C LYS A 34 17.60 -9.68 17.29
N LYS A 35 18.15 -9.98 18.47
CA LYS A 35 17.63 -9.51 19.75
C LYS A 35 18.62 -8.48 20.30
N ASP A 36 18.13 -7.26 20.44
CA ASP A 36 18.88 -6.08 20.85
C ASP A 36 19.37 -6.17 22.29
N LYS A 37 20.61 -5.75 22.51
CA LYS A 37 21.24 -5.63 23.82
C LYS A 37 20.88 -4.24 24.39
N LYS A 38 20.27 -4.21 25.57
CA LYS A 38 19.84 -2.99 26.29
C LYS A 38 21.01 -2.11 26.75
N LYS A 39 20.78 -0.79 26.65
CA LYS A 39 21.53 0.34 27.21
C LYS A 39 22.01 0.12 28.66
N ALA A 40 23.27 0.47 28.93
CA ALA A 40 23.81 0.68 30.27
C ALA A 40 24.61 1.99 30.32
N MET A 41 24.18 2.88 31.24
CA MET A 41 24.90 3.95 31.97
C MET A 41 26.01 4.74 31.25
N ILE A 42 25.77 6.05 31.04
CA ILE A 42 26.81 7.02 30.65
C ILE A 42 27.35 7.70 31.92
N ALA A 43 28.66 7.55 32.15
CA ALA A 43 29.44 8.34 33.10
C ALA A 43 30.50 9.15 32.33
N THR A 44 30.69 10.39 32.77
CA THR A 44 31.62 11.46 32.32
C THR A 44 33.05 11.03 31.97
N TRP A 45 33.58 11.40 30.79
CA TRP A 45 34.78 12.27 30.58
C TRP A 45 35.23 12.36 29.10
N SER A 46 35.47 13.60 28.67
CA SER A 46 36.06 14.14 27.42
C SER A 46 37.07 13.31 26.62
N ASP A 47 36.88 13.23 25.29
CA ASP A 47 37.95 13.58 24.33
C ASP A 47 37.37 13.91 22.94
N ASN A 48 38.06 14.84 22.28
CA ASN A 48 37.78 15.49 21.01
C ASN A 48 37.78 14.52 19.80
N ASP A 49 36.75 14.54 18.94
CA ASP A 49 36.95 14.60 17.48
C ASP A 49 35.66 14.91 16.69
N ASP A 50 35.85 15.69 15.63
CA ASP A 50 35.00 15.93 14.46
C ASP A 50 33.56 15.36 14.50
N SER A 51 32.62 16.13 15.07
CA SER A 51 31.20 15.79 14.96
C SER A 51 30.63 16.29 13.64
N SER A 52 30.90 15.56 12.57
CA SER A 52 29.84 15.19 11.63
C SER A 52 28.76 14.50 12.48
N SER A 53 27.84 15.30 12.99
CA SER A 53 26.82 14.92 13.96
C SER A 53 25.93 13.81 13.39
N VAL A 54 26.31 12.55 13.67
CA VAL A 54 25.51 11.33 13.45
C VAL A 54 24.18 11.35 14.23
N GLU A 55 23.99 12.38 15.07
CA GLU A 55 22.74 12.74 15.72
C GLU A 55 21.68 13.22 14.70
N ASP A 56 22.10 13.76 13.55
CA ASP A 56 21.19 14.21 12.48
C ASP A 56 20.59 13.03 11.71
N GLU A 57 21.29 11.89 11.66
CA GLU A 57 20.81 10.68 10.98
C GLU A 57 19.52 10.18 11.62
N ASN A 58 19.42 10.20 12.95
CA ASN A 58 18.23 9.73 13.65
C ASN A 58 17.07 10.72 13.52
N GLU A 59 17.36 12.02 13.36
CA GLU A 59 16.38 13.06 13.08
C GLU A 59 15.88 12.98 11.63
N GLU A 60 16.78 12.76 10.67
CA GLU A 60 16.46 12.46 9.28
C GLU A 60 15.66 11.17 9.16
N ILE A 61 16.04 10.10 9.87
CA ILE A 61 15.28 8.84 9.93
C ILE A 61 13.91 9.07 10.56
N ALA A 62 13.78 9.91 11.58
CA ALA A 62 12.49 10.26 12.18
C ALA A 62 11.61 11.05 11.21
N LYS A 63 12.17 12.02 10.46
CA LYS A 63 11.48 12.76 9.39
C LYS A 63 11.06 11.85 8.23
N ILE A 64 11.94 10.95 7.79
CA ILE A 64 11.64 9.96 6.76
C ILE A 64 10.57 8.99 7.24
N ALA A 65 10.66 8.51 8.48
CA ALA A 65 9.64 7.66 9.08
C ALA A 65 8.30 8.39 9.16
N PHE A 66 8.29 9.64 9.62
CA PHE A 66 7.11 10.50 9.68
C PHE A 66 6.45 10.69 8.31
N MET A 67 7.24 11.00 7.28
CA MET A 67 6.75 11.06 5.90
C MET A 67 6.26 9.71 5.38
N ALA A 68 6.85 8.59 5.81
CA ALA A 68 6.40 7.24 5.43
C ALA A 68 5.14 6.77 6.18
N MET A 69 4.77 7.40 7.31
CA MET A 69 3.48 7.16 7.99
C MET A 69 2.38 8.06 7.40
N GLU A 70 2.74 9.27 6.94
CA GLU A 70 1.82 10.13 6.18
C GLU A 70 1.67 9.67 4.72
N ASP A 71 2.64 8.91 4.18
CA ASP A 71 2.56 8.14 2.93
C ASP A 71 1.83 6.80 3.15
N GLU A 72 0.70 6.85 3.88
CA GLU A 72 -0.40 6.02 3.47
C GLU A 72 -0.69 6.43 2.04
N ASN A 73 -0.19 5.61 1.12
CA ASN A 73 -0.62 5.53 -0.26
C ASN A 73 -2.16 5.39 -0.27
N GLU A 74 -2.85 6.51 -0.05
CA GLU A 74 -4.00 6.92 -0.81
C GLU A 74 -3.49 7.03 -2.25
N VAL A 75 -3.14 5.88 -2.85
CA VAL A 75 -3.73 5.61 -4.14
C VAL A 75 -5.18 5.90 -3.88
N CYS A 76 -5.57 7.08 -4.31
CA CYS A 76 -6.93 7.40 -4.62
C CYS A 76 -7.28 6.39 -5.73
N SER A 77 -7.51 5.12 -5.34
CA SER A 77 -8.77 4.49 -5.63
C SER A 77 -9.78 5.43 -5.01
N SER A 78 -9.99 6.61 -5.62
CA SER A 78 -11.28 7.24 -5.55
C SER A 78 -12.14 6.14 -6.10
N SER A 79 -12.71 5.33 -5.21
CA SER A 79 -13.92 4.62 -5.52
C SER A 79 -14.81 5.74 -5.99
N LEU A 80 -14.87 5.95 -7.32
CA LEU A 80 -15.65 7.01 -7.93
C LEU A 80 -16.96 7.02 -7.16
N SER A 81 -17.30 8.16 -6.58
CA SER A 81 -18.55 8.27 -5.88
C SER A 81 -19.64 7.82 -6.85
N TYR A 82 -20.73 7.25 -6.34
CA TYR A 82 -21.88 6.95 -7.19
C TYR A 82 -22.24 8.15 -8.09
N ASN A 83 -22.08 9.37 -7.57
CA ASN A 83 -22.28 10.59 -8.33
C ASN A 83 -21.27 10.80 -9.47
N ASP A 84 -20.00 10.50 -9.26
CA ASP A 84 -18.97 10.68 -10.30
C ASP A 84 -19.18 9.68 -11.44
N LEU A 85 -19.48 8.42 -11.10
CA LEU A 85 -19.83 7.39 -12.08
C LEU A 85 -21.12 7.73 -12.84
N GLN A 86 -22.12 8.28 -12.15
CA GLN A 86 -23.39 8.71 -12.75
C GLN A 86 -23.17 9.88 -13.73
N ASN A 87 -22.25 10.79 -13.44
CA ASN A 87 -21.90 11.90 -14.31
C ASN A 87 -21.25 11.41 -15.61
N GLU A 88 -20.27 10.50 -15.52
CA GLU A 88 -19.63 9.88 -16.69
C GLU A 88 -20.66 9.15 -17.57
N TYR A 89 -21.58 8.39 -16.95
CA TYR A 89 -22.66 7.73 -17.68
C TYR A 89 -23.57 8.70 -18.44
N ASN A 90 -23.94 9.83 -17.82
CA ASN A 90 -24.81 10.83 -18.44
C ASN A 90 -24.10 11.50 -19.63
N GLU A 91 -22.81 11.81 -19.52
CA GLU A 91 -22.01 12.37 -20.62
C GLU A 91 -21.97 11.42 -21.83
N LEU A 92 -21.80 10.12 -21.58
CA LEU A 92 -21.88 9.07 -22.61
C LEU A 92 -23.25 9.01 -23.29
N ILE A 93 -24.35 9.19 -22.54
CA ILE A 93 -25.71 9.22 -23.09
C ILE A 93 -25.93 10.42 -24.00
N ASP A 94 -25.42 11.60 -23.63
CA ASP A 94 -25.53 12.81 -24.45
C ASP A 94 -24.78 12.65 -25.78
N VAL A 95 -23.55 12.12 -25.73
CA VAL A 95 -22.75 11.80 -26.93
C VAL A 95 -23.43 10.76 -27.82
N LEU A 96 -24.22 9.83 -27.27
CA LEU A 96 -24.97 8.85 -28.06
C LEU A 96 -26.27 9.42 -28.65
N HIS A 97 -26.88 10.42 -28.00
CA HIS A 97 -28.10 11.04 -28.50
C HIS A 97 -27.87 11.99 -29.68
N ASP A 98 -26.73 12.68 -29.73
CA ASP A 98 -26.36 13.58 -30.84
C ASP A 98 -26.30 12.88 -32.21
N PRO A 99 -25.52 11.80 -32.41
CA PRO A 99 -25.46 11.10 -33.69
C PRO A 99 -26.78 10.42 -34.03
N ASN A 100 -27.60 10.06 -33.03
CA ASN A 100 -28.92 9.49 -33.27
C ASN A 100 -29.88 10.54 -33.82
N ARG A 101 -29.80 11.78 -33.35
CA ARG A 101 -30.60 12.91 -33.87
C ARG A 101 -30.19 13.26 -35.30
N GLU A 102 -28.89 13.28 -35.60
CA GLU A 102 -28.40 13.53 -36.96
C GLU A 102 -28.77 12.41 -37.94
N HIS A 103 -28.67 11.15 -37.51
CA HIS A 103 -29.06 10.00 -38.33
C HIS A 103 -30.56 9.97 -38.63
N GLU A 104 -31.41 10.40 -37.70
CA GLU A 104 -32.86 10.55 -37.94
C GLU A 104 -33.19 11.73 -38.87
N LEU A 105 -32.40 12.81 -38.87
CA LEU A 105 -32.56 13.92 -39.83
C LEU A 105 -32.13 13.53 -41.25
N LEU A 106 -31.13 12.66 -41.39
CA LEU A 106 -30.65 12.14 -42.68
C LEU A 106 -31.54 11.03 -43.26
N LYS A 107 -32.38 10.40 -42.44
CA LYS A 107 -33.36 9.38 -42.85
C LYS A 107 -34.69 9.95 -43.37
N LYS A 108 -34.89 11.27 -43.33
CA LYS A 108 -36.09 11.96 -43.79
C LYS A 108 -35.90 12.56 -45.17
#